data_AF-A0A4Y9SUE4-F1
#
_entry.id   AF-A0A4Y9SUE4-F1
#
_cell.length_a   1.000
_cell.length_b   1.000
_cell.length_c   1.000
_cell.angle_alpha   90.00
_cell.angle_beta   90.00
_cell.angle_gamma   90.00
#
_symmetry.space_group_name_H-M   'P 1'
#
loop_
_entity.id
_entity.type
_entity.pdbx_description
1 polymer ?
#
loop_
_entity_poly.entity_id
_entity_poly.type
_entity_poly.pdbx_seq_one_letter_code
_entity_poly.pdbx_strand_id
1 'polypeptide(L)'
;MTRFLLRCGVLSCLWAGLLVGGLATAADFVIVVSAKSPVATLKAEQVAAIFLAQTGRYPGGDEAVPVDLPVGTPLRDEFYSKVAARSPALMKAYWTKMVFTGRGQPPREAANSAAVRRLVAENPAVIGYIDRAALDPSVKVVQVTP
;
A
#
# COMPACT_ATOMS: atom_id res chain seq x y z
N MET A 1 58.93 23.36 -43.26
CA MET A 1 60.04 22.39 -43.17
C MET A 1 60.39 22.31 -41.69
N THR A 2 59.91 21.35 -40.90
CA THR A 2 60.23 19.90 -40.79
C THR A 2 59.09 19.23 -39.98
N ARG A 3 58.35 18.21 -40.47
CA ARG A 3 58.53 16.75 -40.20
C ARG A 3 58.95 16.46 -38.74
N PHE A 4 58.32 15.61 -37.90
CA PHE A 4 57.69 14.30 -38.13
C PHE A 4 57.00 13.81 -36.83
N LEU A 5 55.91 13.04 -37.01
CA LEU A 5 55.19 12.07 -36.16
C LEU A 5 55.86 11.52 -34.88
N LEU A 6 55.06 11.21 -33.83
CA LEU A 6 54.99 9.87 -33.22
C LEU A 6 53.77 9.67 -32.28
N ARG A 7 53.17 8.48 -32.35
CA ARG A 7 51.99 7.96 -31.61
C ARG A 7 52.40 7.43 -30.23
N CYS A 8 51.49 7.49 -29.24
CA CYS A 8 51.32 6.58 -28.08
C CYS A 8 50.43 7.31 -27.04
N GLY A 9 49.45 6.76 -26.31
CA GLY A 9 48.76 5.48 -26.20
C GLY A 9 47.44 5.80 -25.45
N VAL A 10 46.31 5.19 -25.84
CA VAL A 10 45.52 4.20 -25.08
C VAL A 10 45.34 4.49 -23.56
N LEU A 11 44.13 4.16 -23.08
CA LEU A 11 43.65 4.01 -21.69
C LEU A 11 42.90 5.23 -21.14
N SER A 12 41.58 5.32 -21.27
CA SER A 12 40.56 4.60 -20.49
C SER A 12 40.66 4.86 -18.98
N CYS A 13 39.80 5.75 -18.47
CA CYS A 13 39.36 5.73 -17.08
C CYS A 13 37.83 5.91 -17.07
N LEU A 14 37.18 4.76 -17.00
CA LEU A 14 35.79 4.53 -16.65
C LEU A 14 35.23 5.56 -15.67
N TRP A 15 34.30 6.39 -16.12
CA TRP A 15 33.28 6.96 -15.25
C TRP A 15 32.29 5.84 -14.92
N ALA A 16 32.64 5.00 -13.95
CA ALA A 16 31.71 4.09 -13.31
C ALA A 16 30.73 4.93 -12.49
N GLY A 17 29.65 5.37 -13.14
CA GLY A 17 28.50 5.97 -12.47
C GLY A 17 27.98 4.97 -11.45
N LEU A 18 28.15 5.31 -10.17
CA LEU A 18 27.65 4.56 -9.03
C LEU A 18 26.11 4.54 -9.12
N LEU A 19 25.55 3.48 -9.73
CA LEU A 19 24.14 3.15 -9.61
C LEU A 19 23.89 2.74 -8.15
N VAL A 20 23.63 3.72 -7.29
CA VAL A 20 22.99 3.48 -6.00
C VAL A 20 21.54 3.09 -6.31
N GLY A 21 21.35 1.84 -6.73
CA GLY A 21 20.05 1.22 -6.77
C GLY A 21 19.55 1.14 -5.34
N GLY A 22 18.64 2.05 -4.96
CA GLY A 22 17.91 1.95 -3.72
C GLY A 22 17.25 0.57 -3.68
N LEU A 23 17.65 -0.26 -2.71
CA LEU A 23 16.93 -1.48 -2.39
C LEU A 23 15.52 -1.04 -1.97
N ALA A 24 14.56 -1.12 -2.89
CA ALA A 24 13.16 -1.04 -2.54
C ALA A 24 12.89 -2.26 -1.65
N THR A 25 12.90 -2.04 -0.34
CA THR A 25 12.42 -3.03 0.60
C THR A 25 10.96 -3.27 0.25
N ALA A 26 10.62 -4.46 -0.24
CA ALA A 26 9.23 -4.87 -0.38
C ALA A 26 8.58 -4.67 1.00
N ALA A 27 7.61 -3.76 1.08
CA ALA A 27 7.00 -3.40 2.34
C ALA A 27 5.93 -4.47 2.62
N ASP A 28 6.31 -5.51 3.36
CA ASP A 28 5.41 -6.59 3.70
C ASP A 28 4.26 -6.08 4.57
N PHE A 29 3.15 -5.70 3.92
CA PHE A 29 1.94 -5.29 4.63
C PHE A 29 1.14 -6.50 5.10
N VAL A 30 0.34 -6.27 6.14
CA VAL A 30 -0.69 -7.18 6.62
C VAL A 30 -2.00 -6.43 6.75
N ILE A 31 -3.10 -7.09 6.41
CA ILE A 31 -4.45 -6.57 6.63
C ILE A 31 -4.87 -6.96 8.05
N VAL A 32 -5.37 -5.99 8.80
CA VAL A 32 -5.66 -6.13 10.23
C VAL A 32 -7.07 -5.69 10.57
N VAL A 33 -7.65 -6.39 11.53
CA VAL A 33 -8.87 -6.03 12.24
C VAL A 33 -8.60 -6.03 13.75
N SER A 34 -9.52 -5.49 14.54
CA SER A 34 -9.41 -5.54 16.00
C SER A 34 -9.22 -6.97 16.46
N ALA A 35 -8.43 -7.21 17.52
CA ALA A 35 -8.35 -8.52 18.15
C ALA A 35 -9.72 -9.04 18.61
N LYS A 36 -10.68 -8.13 18.86
CA LYS A 36 -12.07 -8.41 19.25
C LYS A 36 -13.02 -8.65 18.06
N SER A 37 -12.58 -8.41 16.82
CA SER A 37 -13.41 -8.58 15.63
C SER A 37 -13.70 -10.07 15.39
N PRO A 38 -14.91 -10.48 14.97
CA PRO A 38 -15.18 -11.87 14.58
C PRO A 38 -14.53 -12.24 13.23
N VAL A 39 -14.11 -11.26 12.43
CA VAL A 39 -13.52 -11.47 11.10
C VAL A 39 -12.16 -12.16 11.24
N ALA A 40 -11.99 -13.31 10.58
CA ALA A 40 -10.75 -14.07 10.55
C ALA A 40 -10.21 -14.24 9.12
N THR A 41 -11.09 -14.38 8.13
CA THR A 41 -10.74 -14.65 6.75
C THR A 41 -11.57 -13.76 5.82
N LEU A 42 -10.96 -13.25 4.76
CA LEU A 42 -11.61 -12.54 3.66
C LEU A 42 -11.03 -13.00 2.32
N LYS A 43 -11.80 -12.91 1.25
CA LYS A 43 -11.28 -13.01 -0.11
C LYS A 43 -10.65 -11.67 -0.53
N ALA A 44 -9.67 -11.71 -1.43
CA ALA A 44 -9.05 -10.51 -1.96
C ALA A 44 -10.08 -9.50 -2.53
N GLU A 45 -11.10 -9.98 -3.23
CA GLU A 45 -12.16 -9.13 -3.80
C GLU A 45 -13.03 -8.49 -2.72
N GLN A 46 -13.21 -9.16 -1.58
CA GLN A 46 -13.98 -8.61 -0.46
C GLN A 46 -13.22 -7.46 0.19
N VAL A 47 -11.90 -7.60 0.38
CA VAL A 47 -11.05 -6.51 0.86
C VAL A 47 -11.09 -5.35 -0.14
N ALA A 48 -10.92 -5.63 -1.43
CA ALA A 48 -10.98 -4.60 -2.47
C ALA A 48 -12.34 -3.87 -2.48
N ALA A 49 -13.45 -4.61 -2.39
CA ALA A 49 -14.79 -4.04 -2.39
C ALA A 49 -15.02 -3.11 -1.19
N ILE A 50 -14.50 -3.45 -0.01
CA ILE A 50 -14.58 -2.60 1.18
C ILE A 50 -13.74 -1.33 0.97
N PHE A 51 -12.47 -1.46 0.59
CA PHE A 51 -11.55 -0.33 0.42
C PHE A 51 -11.88 0.57 -0.77
N LEU A 52 -12.66 0.08 -1.74
CA LEU A 52 -13.17 0.85 -2.88
C LEU A 52 -14.61 1.34 -2.65
N ALA A 53 -15.15 1.27 -1.42
CA ALA A 53 -16.51 1.71 -1.11
C ALA A 53 -17.61 1.06 -1.99
N GLN A 54 -17.36 -0.15 -2.50
CA GLN A 54 -18.35 -0.96 -3.23
C GLN A 54 -19.29 -1.69 -2.27
N THR A 55 -18.83 -1.97 -1.05
CA THR A 55 -19.62 -2.45 0.08
C THR A 55 -19.15 -1.75 1.36
N GLY A 56 -20.08 -1.48 2.28
CA GLY A 56 -19.79 -1.01 3.64
C GLY A 56 -19.89 -2.11 4.69
N ARG A 57 -19.88 -3.38 4.27
CA ARG A 57 -20.11 -4.53 5.14
C ARG A 57 -19.14 -5.67 4.89
N TYR A 58 -18.79 -6.37 5.95
CA TYR A 58 -18.16 -7.69 5.89
C TYR A 58 -19.13 -8.74 5.37
N PRO A 59 -18.64 -9.93 4.94
CA PRO A 59 -19.50 -11.01 4.46
C PRO A 59 -20.57 -11.47 5.46
N GLY A 60 -20.31 -11.33 6.77
CA GLY A 60 -21.26 -11.64 7.84
C GLY A 60 -22.37 -10.62 8.05
N GLY A 61 -22.35 -9.50 7.32
CA GLY A 61 -23.35 -8.42 7.42
C GLY A 61 -22.98 -7.29 8.39
N ASP A 62 -21.98 -7.50 9.25
CA ASP A 62 -21.43 -6.47 10.12
C ASP A 62 -20.82 -5.31 9.31
N GLU A 63 -20.87 -4.10 9.87
CA GLU A 63 -20.28 -2.91 9.28
C GLU A 63 -18.76 -3.07 9.11
N ALA A 64 -18.24 -2.64 7.96
CA ALA A 64 -16.83 -2.58 7.65
C ALA A 64 -16.40 -1.13 7.41
N VAL A 65 -15.48 -0.63 8.25
CA VAL A 65 -14.98 0.75 8.18
C VAL A 65 -13.51 0.73 7.75
N PRO A 66 -13.19 0.97 6.46
CA PRO A 66 -11.80 1.00 6.02
C PRO A 66 -11.07 2.25 6.52
N VAL A 67 -9.82 2.07 6.92
CA VAL A 67 -8.85 3.14 7.20
C VAL A 67 -7.61 2.93 6.32
N ASP A 68 -7.15 4.01 5.71
CA ASP A 68 -6.06 4.02 4.73
C ASP A 68 -4.80 4.71 5.29
N LEU A 69 -3.68 4.54 4.59
CA LEU A 69 -2.46 5.32 4.81
C LEU A 69 -2.43 6.55 3.89
N PRO A 70 -1.55 7.54 4.12
CA PRO A 70 -1.50 8.73 3.29
C PRO A 70 -1.16 8.41 1.82
N VAL A 71 -1.76 9.13 0.88
CA VAL A 71 -1.41 9.03 -0.56
C VAL A 71 0.10 9.21 -0.76
N GLY A 72 0.71 8.35 -1.57
CA GLY A 72 2.14 8.39 -1.86
C GLY A 72 3.01 7.60 -0.89
N THR A 73 2.41 6.95 0.12
CA THR A 73 3.13 6.00 0.98
C THR A 73 3.38 4.70 0.19
N PRO A 74 4.62 4.16 0.14
CA PRO A 74 4.92 2.93 -0.60
C PRO A 74 4.03 1.75 -0.22
N LEU A 75 3.69 1.63 1.06
CA LEU A 75 2.86 0.56 1.60
C LEU A 75 1.39 0.64 1.09
N ARG A 76 0.88 1.85 0.84
CA ARG A 76 -0.43 2.07 0.21
C ARG A 76 -0.43 1.63 -1.25
N ASP A 77 0.62 2.00 -1.97
CA ASP A 77 0.76 1.67 -3.38
C ASP A 77 0.85 0.14 -3.56
N GLU A 78 1.61 -0.53 -2.68
CA GLU A 78 1.70 -1.99 -2.66
C GLU A 78 0.36 -2.65 -2.31
N PHE A 79 -0.35 -2.14 -1.30
CA PHE A 79 -1.68 -2.62 -0.92
C PHE A 79 -2.67 -2.57 -2.09
N TYR A 80 -2.82 -1.41 -2.74
CA TYR A 80 -3.77 -1.27 -3.84
C TYR A 80 -3.33 -2.00 -5.11
N SER A 81 -2.02 -2.16 -5.33
CA SER A 81 -1.51 -3.00 -6.41
C SER A 81 -1.89 -4.47 -6.20
N LYS A 82 -1.68 -5.02 -4.99
CA LYS A 82 -1.95 -6.44 -4.71
C LYS A 82 -3.45 -6.76 -4.54
N VAL A 83 -4.20 -5.89 -3.87
CA VAL A 83 -5.61 -6.16 -3.51
C VAL A 83 -6.58 -5.73 -4.61
N ALA A 84 -6.30 -4.63 -5.31
CA ALA A 84 -7.23 -4.04 -6.28
C ALA A 84 -6.68 -4.01 -7.71
N ALA A 85 -5.47 -4.52 -7.95
CA ALA A 85 -4.78 -4.44 -9.24
C ALA A 85 -4.72 -3.00 -9.81
N ARG A 86 -4.56 -2.00 -8.92
CA ARG A 86 -4.57 -0.57 -9.29
C ARG A 86 -3.27 0.11 -8.92
N SER A 87 -2.69 0.81 -9.89
CA SER A 87 -1.58 1.73 -9.67
C SER A 87 -2.05 3.00 -8.95
N PRO A 88 -1.13 3.83 -8.40
CA PRO A 88 -1.49 5.10 -7.75
C PRO A 88 -2.27 6.04 -8.67
N ALA A 89 -1.90 6.10 -9.95
CA ALA A 89 -2.61 6.89 -10.96
C ALA A 89 -4.05 6.39 -11.18
N LEU A 90 -4.24 5.07 -11.24
CA LEU A 90 -5.59 4.47 -11.35
C LEU A 90 -6.42 4.69 -10.09
N MET A 91 -5.79 4.72 -8.90
CA MET A 91 -6.47 5.00 -7.65
C MET A 91 -6.93 6.46 -7.56
N LYS A 92 -6.07 7.40 -7.95
CA LYS A 92 -6.42 8.81 -8.06
C LYS A 92 -7.58 9.02 -9.04
N ALA A 93 -7.50 8.43 -10.23
CA ALA A 93 -8.57 8.52 -11.23
C ALA A 93 -9.89 7.92 -10.72
N TYR A 94 -9.81 6.79 -10.01
CA TYR A 94 -10.96 6.13 -9.40
C TYR A 94 -11.67 7.07 -8.40
N TRP A 95 -10.95 7.62 -7.43
CA TRP A 95 -11.56 8.48 -6.41
C TRP A 95 -12.04 9.82 -6.96
N THR A 96 -11.33 10.42 -7.93
CA THR A 96 -11.84 11.61 -8.64
C THR A 96 -13.21 11.34 -9.26
N LYS A 97 -13.37 10.20 -9.93
CA LYS A 97 -14.66 9.80 -10.53
C LYS A 97 -15.73 9.55 -9.46
N MET A 98 -15.41 8.79 -8.41
CA MET A 98 -16.37 8.43 -7.36
C MET A 98 -16.91 9.65 -6.64
N VAL A 99 -16.01 10.58 -6.27
CA VAL A 99 -16.38 11.83 -5.59
C VAL A 99 -17.20 12.73 -6.51
N PHE A 100 -16.76 12.94 -7.75
CA PHE A 100 -17.48 13.79 -8.71
C PHE A 100 -18.89 13.28 -9.02
N THR A 101 -19.08 11.96 -9.03
CA THR A 101 -20.39 11.33 -9.25
C THR A 101 -21.22 11.13 -7.99
N GLY A 102 -20.70 11.51 -6.81
CA GLY A 102 -21.37 11.33 -5.52
C GLY A 102 -21.56 9.87 -5.11
N ARG A 103 -20.80 8.94 -5.70
CA ARG A 103 -20.97 7.48 -5.50
C ARG A 103 -20.13 6.91 -4.37
N GLY A 104 -19.26 7.71 -3.76
CA GLY A 104 -18.43 7.29 -2.65
C GLY A 104 -17.32 8.30 -2.34
N GLN A 105 -16.65 8.08 -1.22
CA GLN A 105 -15.50 8.85 -0.75
C GLN A 105 -14.35 7.88 -0.48
N PRO A 106 -13.09 8.31 -0.65
CA PRO A 106 -11.96 7.50 -0.24
C PRO A 106 -12.04 7.21 1.27
N PRO A 107 -11.50 6.06 1.73
CA PRO A 107 -11.40 5.80 3.15
C PRO A 107 -10.62 6.90 3.87
N ARG A 108 -10.93 7.11 5.15
CA ARG A 108 -10.20 8.07 5.98
C ARG A 108 -8.73 7.65 6.08
N GLU A 109 -7.83 8.63 5.96
CA GLU A 109 -6.40 8.42 6.16
C GLU A 109 -6.01 8.51 7.64
N ALA A 110 -5.11 7.63 8.05
CA ALA A 110 -4.36 7.70 9.29
C ALA A 110 -2.89 8.04 9.00
N ALA A 111 -2.21 8.66 9.97
CA ALA A 111 -0.87 9.21 9.72
C ALA A 111 0.21 8.15 9.40
N ASN A 112 0.08 6.93 9.92
CA ASN A 112 1.04 5.82 9.75
C ASN A 112 0.46 4.50 10.26
N SER A 113 1.21 3.40 10.14
CA SER A 113 0.85 2.06 10.63
C SER A 113 0.44 2.02 12.10
N ALA A 114 1.10 2.78 12.99
CA ALA A 114 0.75 2.81 14.41
C ALA A 114 -0.60 3.51 14.65
N ALA A 115 -0.88 4.57 13.90
CA ALA A 115 -2.17 5.25 13.93
C ALA A 115 -3.31 4.35 13.38
N VAL A 116 -3.07 3.63 12.29
CA VAL A 116 -4.02 2.62 11.77
C VAL A 116 -4.29 1.56 12.83
N ARG A 117 -3.23 0.96 13.41
CA ARG A 117 -3.36 -0.07 14.44
C ARG A 117 -4.19 0.39 15.62
N ARG A 118 -3.95 1.60 16.12
CA ARG A 118 -4.72 2.18 17.22
C ARG A 118 -6.21 2.29 16.88
N LEU A 119 -6.54 2.84 15.72
CA LEU A 119 -7.94 2.98 15.27
C LEU A 119 -8.63 1.61 15.12
N VAL A 120 -7.90 0.63 14.59
CA VAL A 120 -8.38 -0.75 14.45
C VAL A 120 -8.60 -1.40 15.82
N ALA A 121 -7.70 -1.19 16.78
CA ALA A 121 -7.83 -1.75 18.13
C ALA A 121 -9.04 -1.18 18.89
N GLU A 122 -9.31 0.12 18.71
CA GLU A 122 -10.40 0.85 19.40
C GLU A 122 -11.79 0.48 18.86
N ASN A 123 -11.92 0.02 17.61
CA ASN A 123 -13.22 -0.27 17.00
C ASN A 123 -13.22 -1.61 16.20
N PRO A 124 -13.99 -2.63 16.63
CA PRO A 124 -14.10 -3.92 15.94
C PRO A 124 -14.60 -3.89 14.49
N ALA A 125 -15.29 -2.83 14.07
CA ALA A 125 -15.75 -2.63 12.69
C ALA A 125 -14.62 -2.16 11.75
N VAL A 126 -13.54 -1.60 12.30
CA VAL A 126 -12.47 -0.99 11.49
C VAL A 126 -11.56 -2.07 10.91
N ILE A 127 -11.28 -1.95 9.61
CA ILE A 127 -10.25 -2.69 8.89
C ILE A 127 -9.19 -1.73 8.38
N GLY A 128 -7.95 -2.13 8.52
CA GLY A 128 -6.81 -1.37 8.01
C GLY A 128 -5.76 -2.32 7.46
N TYR A 129 -4.68 -1.73 6.98
CA TYR A 129 -3.48 -2.47 6.65
C TYR A 129 -2.28 -1.71 7.20
N ILE A 130 -1.28 -2.46 7.67
CA ILE A 130 -0.11 -1.92 8.35
C ILE A 130 1.15 -2.64 7.89
N ASP A 131 2.30 -2.02 8.13
CA ASP A 131 3.57 -2.74 8.11
C ASP A 131 3.54 -3.90 9.11
N ARG A 132 4.00 -5.09 8.69
CA ARG A 132 4.05 -6.27 9.56
C ARG A 132 4.82 -6.02 10.86
N ALA A 133 5.87 -5.20 10.85
CA ALA A 133 6.64 -4.84 12.03
C ALA A 133 5.85 -3.99 13.03
N ALA A 134 4.74 -3.38 12.61
CA ALA A 134 3.86 -2.63 13.48
C ALA A 134 2.80 -3.50 14.17
N LEU A 135 2.77 -4.83 13.98
CA LEU A 135 1.83 -5.70 14.68
C LEU A 135 2.06 -5.72 16.19
N ASP A 136 0.97 -5.76 16.95
CA ASP A 136 0.94 -6.08 18.38
C ASP A 136 -0.36 -6.84 18.72
N PRO A 137 -0.53 -7.36 19.94
CA PRO A 137 -1.70 -8.15 20.31
C PRO A 137 -3.05 -7.42 20.32
N SER A 138 -3.09 -6.09 20.13
CA SER A 138 -4.34 -5.32 20.11
C SER A 138 -5.12 -5.52 18.80
N VAL A 139 -4.46 -6.02 17.77
CA VAL A 139 -5.01 -6.32 16.46
C VAL A 139 -4.68 -7.75 16.05
N LYS A 140 -5.38 -8.26 15.05
CA LYS A 140 -5.06 -9.55 14.43
C LYS A 140 -5.05 -9.44 12.92
N VAL A 141 -4.25 -10.30 12.29
CA VAL A 141 -4.15 -10.39 10.84
C VAL A 141 -5.37 -11.12 10.29
N VAL A 142 -5.96 -10.57 9.24
CA VAL A 142 -6.98 -11.27 8.44
C VAL A 142 -6.27 -12.17 7.44
N GLN A 143 -6.63 -13.45 7.42
CA GLN A 143 -6.18 -14.36 6.37
C GLN A 143 -6.88 -13.98 5.06
N VAL A 144 -6.11 -13.59 4.05
CA VAL A 144 -6.65 -13.27 2.73
C VAL A 144 -6.49 -14.45 1.79
N THR A 145 -7.61 -14.96 1.27
CA THR A 145 -7.60 -15.98 0.21
C THR A 145 -7.69 -15.32 -1.15
N PRO A 146 -7.10 -15.93 -2.19
CA PRO A 146 -7.41 -15.59 -3.58
C PRO A 146 -8.89 -15.75 -3.90
#